data_AF-A0A1I7BKC4-F1
#
_entry.id   AF-A0A1I7BKC4-F1
#
_cell.length_a   1.000
_cell.length_b   1.000
_cell.length_c   1.000
_cell.angle_alpha   90.00
_cell.angle_beta   90.00
_cell.angle_gamma   90.00
#
_symmetry.space_group_name_H-M   'P 1'
#
loop_
_entity.id
_entity.type
_entity.pdbx_description
1 polymer ?
#
loop_
_entity_poly.entity_id
_entity_poly.type
_entity_poly.pdbx_seq_one_letter_code
_entity_poly.pdbx_strand_id
1 'polypeptide(L)'
;MTHPARSKRDSKAQSPATSELSCEVCGQMPEPTKARLTLANIAVMLPIELLVHAAVVGTHLPYVAKVLVLTMTATILVIWVAEPSAARMLRGWLHAPALRHRKRLVAAPALWRARTVLRDKPGSLQKLTQALAGLDTNILSIHVHPVAGGVLDEFVLSAPGEVRESELLRTLRAGGGVDPHVWPTTALAMADGQTGALSLAARIAANPDELPLAVAELLRARILPGQPAGSAEAPAAAGGDGTVLRIPTAWHGPITFYRPGEPFTPAESARAHRLAELAEILAHRPAAL
;
A
#
# COMPACT_ATOMS: atom_id res chain seq x y z
N MET A 1 8.87 37.54 -19.44
CA MET A 1 8.33 36.19 -19.24
C MET A 1 7.00 36.32 -18.53
N THR A 2 5.94 35.95 -19.23
CA THR A 2 4.54 36.23 -18.96
C THR A 2 3.95 35.29 -17.92
N HIS A 3 3.38 35.86 -16.86
CA HIS A 3 2.49 35.15 -15.94
C HIS A 3 1.16 34.83 -16.66
N PRO A 4 0.67 33.59 -16.67
CA PRO A 4 -0.71 33.35 -17.08
C PRO A 4 -1.64 33.62 -15.89
N ALA A 5 -2.59 34.51 -16.14
CA ALA A 5 -3.70 34.86 -15.27
C ALA A 5 -4.54 33.61 -14.92
N ARG A 6 -4.65 33.31 -13.63
CA ARG A 6 -5.57 32.31 -13.10
C ARG A 6 -6.99 32.87 -13.17
N SER A 7 -7.76 32.44 -14.18
CA SER A 7 -9.16 32.84 -14.32
C SER A 7 -9.95 32.40 -13.08
N LYS A 8 -10.47 33.37 -12.32
CA LYS A 8 -11.58 33.17 -11.39
C LYS A 8 -12.79 32.72 -12.22
N ARG A 9 -12.99 31.41 -12.36
CA ARG A 9 -14.28 30.86 -12.78
C ARG A 9 -15.09 30.62 -11.51
N ASP A 10 -16.28 31.19 -11.54
CA ASP A 10 -17.35 31.13 -10.56
C ASP A 10 -17.38 29.82 -9.77
N SER A 11 -17.07 29.93 -8.48
CA SER A 11 -17.29 28.89 -7.48
C SER A 11 -18.80 28.78 -7.21
N LYS A 12 -19.54 28.33 -8.21
CA LYS A 12 -20.93 27.90 -8.06
C LYS A 12 -20.89 26.68 -7.15
N ALA A 13 -21.40 26.83 -5.93
CA ALA A 13 -21.41 25.82 -4.87
C ALA A 13 -21.43 24.38 -5.42
N GLN A 14 -20.25 23.76 -5.45
CA GLN A 14 -20.11 22.38 -5.90
C GLN A 14 -20.83 21.51 -4.88
N SER A 15 -21.88 20.79 -5.32
CA SER A 15 -22.55 19.81 -4.46
C SER A 15 -21.52 18.82 -3.90
N PRO A 16 -21.65 18.33 -2.66
CA PRO A 16 -20.69 17.43 -2.01
C PRO A 16 -20.37 16.18 -2.86
N ALA A 17 -21.34 15.71 -3.66
CA ALA A 17 -21.13 14.61 -4.60
C ALA A 17 -20.11 14.92 -5.72
N THR A 18 -19.95 16.19 -6.13
CA THR A 18 -19.01 16.58 -7.19
C THR A 18 -17.57 16.67 -6.71
N SER A 19 -17.32 17.03 -5.45
CA SER A 19 -15.97 17.02 -4.85
C SER A 19 -15.46 15.61 -4.59
N GLU A 20 -16.34 14.67 -4.22
CA GLU A 20 -15.97 13.25 -4.05
C GLU A 20 -15.63 12.54 -5.37
N LEU A 21 -16.13 13.06 -6.49
CA LEU A 21 -15.98 12.48 -7.83
C LEU A 21 -14.81 13.04 -8.63
N SER A 22 -14.31 14.23 -8.29
CA SER A 22 -13.17 14.85 -8.96
C SER A 22 -11.86 14.22 -8.49
N CYS A 23 -10.97 13.94 -9.43
CA CYS A 23 -9.57 13.64 -9.12
C CYS A 23 -8.92 14.88 -8.48
N GLU A 24 -8.19 14.70 -7.38
CA GLU A 24 -7.52 15.79 -6.65
C GLU A 24 -6.36 16.43 -7.43
N VAL A 25 -5.77 15.67 -8.37
CA VAL A 25 -4.62 16.13 -9.17
C VAL A 25 -5.07 16.88 -10.43
N CYS A 26 -6.03 16.34 -11.18
CA CYS A 26 -6.42 16.89 -12.48
C CYS A 26 -7.81 17.53 -12.52
N GLY A 27 -8.62 17.38 -11.47
CA GLY A 27 -9.99 17.93 -11.39
C GLY A 27 -11.00 17.30 -12.36
N GLN A 28 -10.58 16.34 -13.19
CA GLN A 28 -11.42 15.65 -14.16
C GLN A 28 -12.31 14.60 -13.48
N MET A 29 -13.50 14.41 -14.03
CA MET A 29 -14.44 13.36 -13.61
C MET A 29 -14.19 12.08 -14.42
N PRO A 30 -14.30 10.89 -13.81
CA PRO A 30 -14.18 9.63 -14.54
C PRO A 30 -15.30 9.51 -15.56
N GLU A 31 -14.97 9.24 -16.84
CA GLU A 31 -15.97 9.08 -17.88
C GLU A 31 -16.85 7.84 -17.59
N PRO A 32 -18.19 7.98 -17.69
CA PRO A 32 -19.10 6.85 -17.55
C PRO A 32 -18.97 5.93 -18.77
N THR A 33 -19.23 4.64 -18.59
CA THR A 33 -19.26 3.72 -19.72
C THR A 33 -20.42 4.03 -20.67
N LYS A 34 -20.20 3.88 -21.98
CA LYS A 34 -21.23 4.12 -23.01
C LYS A 34 -22.55 3.40 -22.70
N ALA A 35 -22.48 2.14 -22.24
CA ALA A 35 -23.66 1.35 -21.88
C ALA A 35 -24.51 1.97 -20.75
N ARG A 36 -23.87 2.54 -19.72
CA ARG A 36 -24.59 3.19 -18.60
C ARG A 36 -25.22 4.50 -19.01
N LEU A 37 -24.55 5.24 -19.90
CA LEU A 37 -25.09 6.46 -20.49
C LEU A 37 -26.33 6.14 -21.32
N THR A 38 -26.29 5.09 -22.15
CA THR A 38 -27.45 4.61 -22.90
C THR A 38 -28.59 4.17 -21.98
N LEU A 39 -28.30 3.43 -20.91
CA LEU A 39 -29.32 2.93 -19.98
C LEU A 39 -29.96 4.05 -19.16
N ALA A 40 -29.17 5.06 -18.76
CA ALA A 40 -29.66 6.28 -18.15
C ALA A 40 -30.60 7.05 -19.09
N ASN A 41 -30.22 7.19 -20.36
CA ASN A 41 -31.05 7.84 -21.37
C ASN A 41 -32.38 7.10 -21.59
N ILE A 42 -32.33 5.76 -21.71
CA ILE A 42 -33.53 4.92 -21.82
C ILE A 42 -34.43 5.07 -20.59
N ALA A 43 -33.87 5.03 -19.38
CA ALA A 43 -34.63 5.12 -18.14
C ALA A 43 -35.38 6.45 -17.98
N VAL A 44 -34.85 7.55 -18.55
CA VAL A 44 -35.51 8.86 -18.56
C VAL A 44 -36.57 8.96 -19.65
N MET A 45 -36.27 8.43 -20.84
CA MET A 45 -37.12 8.57 -22.03
C MET A 45 -38.33 7.63 -22.02
N LEU A 46 -38.12 6.37 -21.64
CA LEU A 46 -39.14 5.31 -21.71
C LEU A 46 -40.44 5.62 -20.93
N PRO A 47 -40.42 6.12 -19.69
CA PRO A 47 -41.65 6.40 -18.94
C PRO A 47 -42.48 7.51 -19.59
N ILE A 48 -41.81 8.51 -20.14
CA ILE A 48 -42.47 9.66 -20.79
C ILE A 48 -43.08 9.22 -22.11
N GLU A 49 -42.36 8.44 -22.92
CA GLU A 49 -42.91 7.87 -24.15
C GLU A 49 -44.12 6.98 -23.87
N LEU A 50 -44.02 6.08 -22.89
CA LEU A 50 -45.10 5.15 -22.55
C LEU A 50 -46.35 5.90 -22.07
N LEU A 51 -46.18 6.95 -21.27
CA LEU A 51 -47.27 7.78 -20.77
C LEU A 51 -47.96 8.55 -21.91
N VAL A 52 -47.19 9.11 -22.85
CA VAL A 52 -47.73 9.82 -24.00
C VAL A 52 -48.46 8.87 -24.93
N HIS A 53 -47.93 7.67 -25.18
CA HIS A 53 -48.63 6.63 -25.93
C HIS A 53 -49.96 6.24 -25.28
N ALA A 54 -49.95 6.00 -23.96
CA ALA A 54 -51.17 5.67 -23.23
C ALA A 54 -52.23 6.78 -23.33
N ALA A 55 -51.82 8.05 -23.20
CA ALA A 55 -52.70 9.21 -23.32
C ALA A 55 -53.28 9.36 -24.74
N VAL A 56 -52.45 9.23 -25.77
CA VAL A 56 -52.87 9.37 -27.18
C VAL A 56 -53.81 8.23 -27.61
N VAL A 57 -53.60 7.01 -27.12
CA VAL A 57 -54.49 5.88 -27.41
C VAL A 57 -55.89 6.11 -26.81
N GLY A 58 -55.97 6.64 -25.59
CA GLY A 58 -57.23 6.91 -24.89
C GLY A 58 -58.08 8.08 -25.43
N THR A 59 -57.61 8.80 -26.45
CA THR A 59 -58.30 9.97 -27.01
C THR A 59 -58.93 9.66 -28.39
N HIS A 60 -60.05 10.33 -28.70
CA HIS A 60 -60.75 10.23 -29.99
C HIS A 60 -60.12 11.11 -31.10
N LEU A 61 -58.79 11.28 -31.09
CA LEU A 61 -58.08 12.04 -32.13
C LEU A 61 -58.10 11.30 -33.48
N PRO A 62 -58.15 12.03 -34.61
CA PRO A 62 -57.95 11.44 -35.93
C PRO A 62 -56.55 10.82 -36.04
N TYR A 63 -56.42 9.75 -36.82
CA TYR A 63 -55.18 8.95 -36.90
C TYR A 63 -53.93 9.79 -37.21
N VAL A 64 -54.06 10.74 -38.13
CA VAL A 64 -52.97 11.66 -38.51
C VAL A 64 -52.47 12.48 -37.32
N ALA A 65 -53.38 12.97 -36.47
CA ALA A 65 -53.01 13.74 -35.27
C ALA A 65 -52.29 12.86 -34.23
N LYS A 66 -52.70 11.59 -34.08
CA LYS A 66 -52.00 10.64 -33.19
C LYS A 66 -50.56 10.43 -33.62
N VAL A 67 -50.33 10.19 -34.91
CA VAL A 67 -48.98 10.01 -35.47
C VAL A 67 -48.14 11.27 -35.26
N LEU A 68 -48.69 12.46 -35.51
CA LEU A 68 -47.97 13.73 -35.42
C LEU A 68 -47.55 14.07 -33.98
N VAL A 69 -48.42 13.82 -33.00
CA VAL A 69 -48.11 14.02 -31.57
C VAL A 69 -47.01 13.07 -31.11
N LEU A 70 -47.09 11.79 -31.50
CA LEU A 70 -46.08 10.79 -31.13
C LEU A 70 -44.71 11.11 -31.73
N THR A 71 -44.64 11.47 -33.01
CA THR A 71 -43.37 11.80 -33.67
C THR A 71 -42.75 13.09 -33.13
N MET A 72 -43.55 14.13 -32.87
CA MET A 72 -43.05 15.35 -32.23
C MET A 72 -42.50 15.07 -30.84
N THR A 73 -43.22 14.29 -30.03
CA THR A 73 -42.81 14.00 -28.65
C THR A 73 -41.52 13.18 -28.62
N ALA A 74 -41.39 12.15 -29.46
CA ALA A 74 -40.17 11.37 -29.58
C ALA A 74 -38.97 12.23 -30.02
N THR A 75 -39.18 13.13 -30.99
CA THR A 75 -38.13 14.05 -31.47
C THR A 75 -37.68 15.02 -30.37
N ILE A 76 -38.63 15.59 -29.63
CA ILE A 76 -38.35 16.48 -28.49
C ILE A 76 -37.59 15.75 -27.39
N LEU A 77 -37.98 14.52 -27.06
CA LEU A 77 -37.31 13.68 -26.06
C LEU A 77 -35.85 13.38 -26.42
N VAL A 78 -35.57 13.05 -27.69
CA VAL A 78 -34.19 12.81 -28.16
C VAL A 78 -33.33 14.06 -28.00
N ILE A 79 -33.87 15.24 -28.34
CA ILE A 79 -33.16 16.52 -28.20
C ILE A 79 -32.93 16.85 -26.71
N TRP A 80 -33.93 16.62 -25.86
CA TRP A 80 -33.84 16.90 -24.43
C TRP A 80 -32.88 15.95 -23.68
N VAL A 81 -32.78 14.70 -24.10
CA VAL A 81 -31.82 13.73 -23.56
C VAL A 81 -30.38 14.05 -23.99
N ALA A 82 -30.20 14.67 -25.16
CA ALA A 82 -28.90 15.19 -25.59
C ALA A 82 -28.48 16.43 -24.76
N GLU A 83 -29.42 17.14 -24.10
CA GLU A 83 -29.08 18.24 -23.22
C GLU A 83 -28.43 17.77 -21.89
N PRO A 84 -27.43 18.50 -21.36
CA PRO A 84 -26.64 18.13 -20.17
C PRO A 84 -27.43 18.15 -18.83
N SER A 85 -28.75 18.25 -18.89
CA SER A 85 -29.67 18.37 -17.76
C SER A 85 -30.04 17.00 -17.19
N ALA A 86 -30.35 16.01 -18.05
CA ALA A 86 -30.64 14.64 -17.61
C ALA A 86 -29.40 13.94 -17.04
N ALA A 87 -28.22 14.18 -17.65
CA ALA A 87 -26.94 13.69 -17.16
C ALA A 87 -26.66 14.18 -15.73
N ARG A 88 -27.05 15.42 -15.38
CA ARG A 88 -26.90 16.00 -14.04
C ARG A 88 -27.70 15.26 -12.97
N MET A 89 -28.94 14.89 -13.27
CA MET A 89 -29.85 14.24 -12.32
C MET A 89 -29.42 12.80 -12.02
N LEU A 90 -28.84 12.11 -12.99
CA LEU A 90 -28.36 10.73 -12.85
C LEU A 90 -26.87 10.61 -12.51
N ARG A 91 -26.14 11.72 -12.25
CA ARG A 91 -24.69 11.73 -11.94
C ARG A 91 -24.30 10.74 -10.85
N GLY A 92 -25.03 10.74 -9.73
CA GLY A 92 -24.74 9.84 -8.61
C GLY A 92 -24.84 8.36 -8.98
N TRP A 93 -25.82 7.99 -9.83
CA TRP A 93 -25.98 6.63 -10.33
C TRP A 93 -24.96 6.29 -11.41
N LEU A 94 -24.69 7.22 -12.34
CA LEU A 94 -23.75 7.05 -13.45
C LEU A 94 -22.35 6.71 -12.94
N HIS A 95 -21.89 7.44 -11.91
CA HIS A 95 -20.56 7.28 -11.29
C HIS A 95 -20.57 6.43 -10.01
N ALA A 96 -21.69 5.81 -9.63
CA ALA A 96 -21.77 4.94 -8.45
C ALA A 96 -20.68 3.84 -8.40
N PRO A 97 -20.29 3.16 -9.50
CA PRO A 97 -19.23 2.15 -9.47
C PRO A 97 -17.86 2.75 -9.20
N ALA A 98 -17.57 3.92 -9.78
CA ALA A 98 -16.32 4.64 -9.57
C ALA A 98 -16.20 5.11 -8.12
N LEU A 99 -17.30 5.62 -7.55
CA LEU A 99 -17.38 5.95 -6.12
C LEU A 99 -17.20 4.72 -5.23
N ARG A 100 -17.84 3.60 -5.58
CA ARG A 100 -17.66 2.33 -4.86
C ARG A 100 -16.22 1.83 -4.94
N HIS A 101 -15.56 1.99 -6.08
CA HIS A 101 -14.17 1.60 -6.26
C HIS A 101 -13.21 2.50 -5.47
N ARG A 102 -13.40 3.83 -5.52
CA ARG A 102 -12.63 4.78 -4.70
C ARG A 102 -12.85 4.52 -3.21
N LYS A 103 -14.08 4.28 -2.78
CA LYS A 103 -14.40 3.87 -1.41
C LYS A 103 -13.73 2.55 -1.04
N ARG A 104 -13.68 1.56 -1.94
CA ARG A 104 -12.94 0.30 -1.73
C ARG A 104 -11.43 0.50 -1.61
N LEU A 105 -10.84 1.41 -2.39
CA LEU A 105 -9.41 1.71 -2.31
C LEU A 105 -9.06 2.45 -1.02
N VAL A 106 -9.88 3.41 -0.61
CA VAL A 106 -9.73 4.12 0.67
C VAL A 106 -9.98 3.20 1.85
N ALA A 107 -10.93 2.26 1.73
CA ALA A 107 -11.20 1.25 2.75
C ALA A 107 -10.24 0.05 2.69
N ALA A 108 -9.36 -0.03 1.69
CA ALA A 108 -8.41 -1.14 1.61
C ALA A 108 -7.46 -1.07 2.82
N PRO A 109 -7.17 -2.20 3.48
CA PRO A 109 -6.35 -2.18 4.68
C PRO A 109 -4.96 -1.62 4.39
N ALA A 110 -4.56 -0.61 5.15
CA ALA A 110 -3.23 -0.04 5.15
C ALA A 110 -2.31 -0.88 6.05
N LEU A 111 -1.13 -1.20 5.54
CA LEU A 111 -0.12 -1.91 6.30
C LEU A 111 0.80 -0.91 7.01
N TRP A 112 1.01 -1.13 8.30
CA TRP A 112 1.86 -0.32 9.16
C TRP A 112 2.88 -1.18 9.87
N ARG A 113 4.05 -0.62 10.11
CA ARG A 113 5.01 -1.17 11.08
C ARG A 113 5.04 -0.24 12.29
N ALA A 114 5.00 -0.83 13.47
CA ALA A 114 5.03 -0.11 14.73
C ALA A 114 6.09 -0.69 15.66
N ARG A 115 6.76 0.16 16.43
CA ARG A 115 7.66 -0.23 17.52
C ARG A 115 7.26 0.49 18.79
N THR A 116 7.27 -0.20 19.93
CA THR A 116 7.09 0.43 21.23
C THR A 116 7.71 -0.41 22.33
N VAL A 117 8.20 0.25 23.39
CA VAL A 117 8.71 -0.45 24.58
C VAL A 117 7.56 -0.65 25.57
N LEU A 118 7.30 -1.90 25.94
CA LEU A 118 6.37 -2.28 26.99
C LEU A 118 7.11 -2.67 28.27
N ARG A 119 6.43 -2.48 29.40
CA ARG A 119 6.91 -2.99 30.69
C ARG A 119 6.78 -4.51 30.70
N ASP A 120 7.85 -5.19 31.12
CA ASP A 120 7.86 -6.65 31.31
C ASP A 120 7.05 -7.06 32.54
N LYS A 121 5.72 -7.05 32.40
CA LYS A 121 4.76 -7.44 33.42
C LYS A 121 3.58 -8.16 32.78
N PRO A 122 2.98 -9.16 33.45
CA PRO A 122 1.77 -9.81 32.97
C PRO A 122 0.67 -8.79 32.62
N GLY A 123 0.04 -8.96 31.46
CA GLY A 123 -1.07 -8.11 30.99
C GLY A 123 -0.67 -6.83 30.25
N SER A 124 0.62 -6.48 30.15
CA SER A 124 1.05 -5.33 29.34
C SER A 124 0.67 -5.48 27.86
N LEU A 125 0.99 -6.64 27.27
CA LEU A 125 0.63 -6.93 25.88
C LEU A 125 -0.89 -6.98 25.68
N GLN A 126 -1.64 -7.55 26.63
CA GLN A 126 -3.10 -7.60 26.57
C GLN A 126 -3.73 -6.20 26.48
N LYS A 127 -3.23 -5.24 27.27
CA LYS A 127 -3.72 -3.85 27.21
C LYS A 127 -3.42 -3.21 25.85
N LEU A 128 -2.24 -3.48 25.29
CA LEU A 128 -1.86 -2.97 23.99
C LEU A 128 -2.71 -3.56 22.86
N THR A 129 -2.90 -4.88 22.85
CA THR A 129 -3.71 -5.55 21.83
C THR A 129 -5.17 -5.14 21.93
N GLN A 130 -5.71 -4.94 23.14
CA GLN A 130 -7.07 -4.42 23.34
C GLN A 130 -7.22 -2.97 22.84
N ALA A 131 -6.20 -2.13 23.04
CA ALA A 131 -6.21 -0.77 22.50
C ALA A 131 -6.20 -0.78 20.95
N LEU A 132 -5.36 -1.62 20.34
CA LEU A 132 -5.30 -1.79 18.88
C LEU A 132 -6.61 -2.35 18.30
N ALA A 133 -7.25 -3.29 18.99
CA ALA A 133 -8.57 -3.80 18.60
C ALA A 133 -9.65 -2.71 18.58
N GLY A 134 -9.53 -1.68 19.44
CA GLY A 134 -10.42 -0.52 19.42
C GLY A 134 -10.31 0.34 18.15
N LEU A 135 -9.21 0.23 17.39
CA LEU A 135 -9.03 0.84 16.07
C LEU A 135 -9.31 -0.12 14.91
N ASP A 136 -9.95 -1.27 15.17
CA ASP A 136 -10.17 -2.34 14.18
C ASP A 136 -8.88 -2.76 13.47
N THR A 137 -7.75 -2.67 14.20
CA THR A 137 -6.42 -2.98 13.68
C THR A 137 -6.09 -4.44 13.95
N ASN A 138 -5.76 -5.18 12.89
CA ASN A 138 -5.32 -6.56 12.99
C ASN A 138 -3.78 -6.63 13.12
N ILE A 139 -3.30 -7.54 13.98
CA ILE A 139 -1.87 -7.78 14.17
C ILE A 139 -1.46 -8.96 13.29
N LEU A 140 -0.60 -8.70 12.31
CA LEU A 140 -0.15 -9.70 11.34
C LEU A 140 1.10 -10.44 11.81
N SER A 141 2.01 -9.74 12.48
CA SER A 141 3.19 -10.35 13.11
C SER A 141 3.66 -9.53 14.31
N ILE A 142 4.34 -10.22 15.24
CA ILE A 142 4.96 -9.63 16.43
C ILE A 142 6.38 -10.18 16.54
N HIS A 143 7.35 -9.28 16.72
CA HIS A 143 8.71 -9.61 17.12
C HIS A 143 9.03 -8.94 18.43
N VAL A 144 9.67 -9.68 19.34
CA VAL A 144 9.86 -9.28 20.73
C VAL A 144 11.35 -9.24 21.03
N HIS A 145 11.85 -8.10 21.48
CA HIS A 145 13.27 -7.88 21.77
C HIS A 145 13.46 -7.41 23.22
N PRO A 146 14.20 -8.15 24.06
CA PRO A 146 14.51 -7.67 25.42
C PRO A 146 15.42 -6.44 25.37
N VAL A 147 15.10 -5.40 26.15
CA VAL A 147 15.87 -4.15 26.24
C VAL A 147 16.03 -3.69 27.69
N ALA A 148 17.00 -2.82 27.96
CA ALA A 148 17.14 -2.22 29.29
C ALA A 148 15.87 -1.43 29.66
N GLY A 149 15.15 -1.89 30.69
CA GLY A 149 13.92 -1.23 31.16
C GLY A 149 12.60 -1.78 30.61
N GLY A 150 12.62 -2.84 29.79
CA GLY A 150 11.40 -3.49 29.33
C GLY A 150 11.60 -4.41 28.12
N VAL A 151 10.57 -4.50 27.30
CA VAL A 151 10.56 -5.32 26.08
C VAL A 151 10.17 -4.43 24.92
N LEU A 152 11.02 -4.35 23.90
CA LEU A 152 10.72 -3.66 22.65
C LEU A 152 9.93 -4.61 21.75
N ASP A 153 8.67 -4.30 21.52
CA ASP A 153 7.82 -5.04 20.62
C ASP A 153 7.76 -4.33 19.26
N GLU A 154 7.99 -5.09 18.19
CA GLU A 154 7.81 -4.68 16.81
C GLU A 154 6.60 -5.41 16.21
N PHE A 155 5.66 -4.63 15.68
CA PHE A 155 4.40 -5.12 15.12
C PHE A 155 4.33 -4.83 13.63
N VAL A 156 3.77 -5.77 12.87
CA VAL A 156 3.18 -5.48 11.55
C VAL A 156 1.67 -5.47 11.71
N LEU A 157 1.06 -4.35 11.38
CA LEU A 157 -0.35 -4.06 11.61
C LEU A 157 -1.08 -3.87 10.28
N SER A 158 -2.30 -4.38 10.20
CA SER A 158 -3.26 -4.09 9.15
C SER A 158 -4.38 -3.25 9.74
N ALA A 159 -4.45 -1.98 9.37
CA ALA A 159 -5.47 -1.05 9.84
C ALA A 159 -6.42 -0.68 8.69
N PRO A 160 -7.68 -0.30 8.96
CA PRO A 160 -8.55 0.30 7.95
C PRO A 160 -7.84 1.47 7.25
N GLY A 161 -8.04 1.65 5.95
CA GLY A 161 -7.27 2.64 5.16
C GLY A 161 -7.51 4.11 5.52
N GLU A 162 -8.49 4.40 6.38
CA GLU A 162 -8.73 5.73 6.96
C GLU A 162 -7.86 6.02 8.20
N VAL A 163 -7.29 4.97 8.82
CA VAL A 163 -6.48 5.10 10.04
C VAL A 163 -5.18 5.81 9.74
N ARG A 164 -4.90 6.86 10.52
CA ARG A 164 -3.70 7.69 10.38
C ARG A 164 -2.61 7.28 11.35
N GLU A 165 -1.37 7.58 11.01
CA GLU A 165 -0.19 7.37 11.89
C GLU A 165 -0.41 7.94 13.30
N SER A 166 -0.99 9.14 13.40
CA SER A 166 -1.28 9.80 14.68
C SER A 166 -2.27 9.02 15.56
N GLU A 167 -3.21 8.29 14.95
CA GLU A 167 -4.16 7.45 15.68
C GLU A 167 -3.48 6.21 16.24
N LEU A 168 -2.68 5.52 15.41
CA LEU A 168 -1.87 4.40 15.85
C LEU A 168 -0.92 4.78 16.97
N LEU A 169 -0.20 5.91 16.85
CA LEU A 169 0.68 6.41 17.90
C LEU A 169 -0.07 6.69 19.21
N ARG A 170 -1.25 7.32 19.15
CA ARG A 170 -2.08 7.55 20.35
C ARG A 170 -2.52 6.25 20.99
N THR A 171 -2.96 5.29 20.18
CA THR A 171 -3.43 3.98 20.65
C THR A 171 -2.31 3.17 21.28
N LEU A 172 -1.11 3.16 20.70
CA LEU A 172 0.05 2.50 21.29
C LEU A 172 0.42 3.10 22.65
N ARG A 173 0.40 4.44 22.78
CA ARG A 173 0.62 5.12 24.08
C ARG A 173 -0.48 4.77 25.09
N ALA A 174 -1.74 4.78 24.67
CA ALA A 174 -2.87 4.42 25.54
C ALA A 174 -2.80 2.96 26.02
N GLY A 175 -2.26 2.06 25.17
CA GLY A 175 -1.98 0.66 25.51
C GLY A 175 -0.80 0.46 26.47
N GLY A 176 -0.12 1.53 26.89
CA GLY A 176 1.03 1.47 27.80
C GLY A 176 2.39 1.41 27.10
N GLY A 177 2.43 1.60 25.78
CA GLY A 177 3.65 1.69 25.00
C GLY A 177 4.43 2.97 25.28
N VAL A 178 5.73 2.81 25.53
CA VAL A 178 6.70 3.90 25.69
C VAL A 178 7.40 4.13 24.36
N ASP A 179 7.61 5.42 24.04
CA ASP A 179 8.29 5.90 22.82
C ASP A 179 7.84 5.21 21.51
N PRO A 180 6.53 5.18 21.20
CA PRO A 180 6.05 4.47 20.03
C PRO A 180 6.46 5.19 18.74
N HIS A 181 6.86 4.38 17.76
CA HIS A 181 7.19 4.81 16.41
C HIS A 181 6.33 4.01 15.43
N VAL A 182 5.73 4.68 14.44
CA VAL A 182 4.84 4.06 13.46
C VAL A 182 5.22 4.59 12.08
N TRP A 183 5.29 3.72 11.08
CA TRP A 183 5.51 4.12 9.69
C TRP A 183 4.79 3.17 8.72
N PRO A 184 4.42 3.65 7.52
CA PRO A 184 3.79 2.81 6.51
C PRO A 184 4.70 1.66 6.08
N THR A 185 4.12 0.51 5.74
CA THR A 185 4.87 -0.65 5.25
C THR A 185 4.15 -1.35 4.09
N THR A 186 4.80 -2.32 3.48
CA THR A 186 4.26 -3.12 2.37
C THR A 186 4.12 -4.59 2.76
N ALA A 187 3.46 -5.38 1.93
CA ALA A 187 3.30 -6.82 2.14
C ALA A 187 4.64 -7.57 2.31
N LEU A 188 5.73 -7.02 1.79
CA LEU A 188 7.08 -7.58 1.95
C LEU A 188 7.53 -7.60 3.43
N ALA A 189 7.03 -6.70 4.25
CA ALA A 189 7.31 -6.66 5.69
C ALA A 189 6.66 -7.80 6.48
N MET A 190 5.72 -8.54 5.88
CA MET A 190 5.13 -9.76 6.47
C MET A 190 6.02 -10.99 6.27
N ALA A 191 7.05 -10.91 5.43
CA ALA A 191 8.00 -12.01 5.28
C ALA A 191 8.77 -12.15 6.60
N ASP A 192 8.58 -13.29 7.27
CA ASP A 192 9.41 -13.65 8.42
C ASP A 192 10.90 -13.76 8.00
N GLY A 193 11.78 -13.80 8.99
CA GLY A 193 13.23 -13.88 8.74
C GLY A 193 13.65 -15.11 7.93
N GLN A 194 12.85 -16.18 7.93
CA GLN A 194 13.13 -17.41 7.18
C GLN A 194 12.79 -17.21 5.69
N THR A 195 11.63 -16.63 5.40
CA THR A 195 11.17 -16.28 4.05
C THR A 195 12.08 -15.21 3.43
N GLY A 196 12.54 -14.24 4.22
CA GLY A 196 13.55 -13.27 3.80
C GLY A 196 14.88 -13.95 3.46
N ALA A 197 15.36 -14.88 4.30
CA ALA A 197 16.58 -15.62 4.04
C ALA A 197 16.51 -16.50 2.77
N LEU A 198 15.37 -17.16 2.52
CA LEU A 198 15.15 -17.93 1.28
C LEU A 198 15.11 -17.02 0.04
N SER A 199 14.53 -15.83 0.17
CA SER A 199 14.51 -14.83 -0.91
C SER A 199 15.92 -14.34 -1.24
N LEU A 200 16.74 -14.11 -0.22
CA LEU A 200 18.17 -13.76 -0.39
C LEU A 200 18.97 -14.93 -0.99
N ALA A 201 18.69 -16.17 -0.58
CA ALA A 201 19.30 -17.36 -1.16
C ALA A 201 18.96 -17.50 -2.66
N ALA A 202 17.70 -17.25 -3.05
CA ALA A 202 17.30 -17.23 -4.46
C ALA A 202 18.00 -16.12 -5.26
N ARG A 203 18.21 -14.95 -4.66
CA ARG A 203 18.95 -13.84 -5.27
C ARG A 203 20.41 -14.21 -5.52
N ILE A 204 21.07 -14.81 -4.53
CA ILE A 204 22.44 -15.36 -4.67
C ILE A 204 22.48 -16.49 -5.71
N ALA A 205 21.45 -17.33 -5.79
CA ALA A 205 21.34 -18.37 -6.81
C ALA A 205 21.29 -17.82 -8.25
N ALA A 206 20.67 -16.66 -8.44
CA ALA A 206 20.66 -15.96 -9.72
C ALA A 206 21.99 -15.25 -10.00
N ASN A 207 22.62 -14.68 -8.97
CA ASN A 207 23.88 -13.95 -9.09
C ASN A 207 24.75 -14.09 -7.82
N PRO A 208 25.76 -14.97 -7.81
CA PRO A 208 26.63 -15.18 -6.66
C PRO A 208 27.41 -13.93 -6.20
N ASP A 209 27.66 -12.97 -7.10
CA ASP A 209 28.39 -11.73 -6.81
C ASP A 209 27.64 -10.81 -5.84
N GLU A 210 26.34 -11.03 -5.65
CA GLU A 210 25.51 -10.26 -4.72
C GLU A 210 25.67 -10.68 -3.25
N LEU A 211 26.51 -11.69 -2.96
CA LEU A 211 26.77 -12.18 -1.60
C LEU A 211 27.03 -11.05 -0.58
N PRO A 212 27.90 -10.05 -0.84
CA PRO A 212 28.17 -9.01 0.15
C PRO A 212 26.90 -8.22 0.52
N LEU A 213 26.10 -7.84 -0.47
CA LEU A 213 24.87 -7.06 -0.27
C LEU A 213 23.79 -7.91 0.39
N ALA A 214 23.67 -9.19 0.01
CA ALA A 214 22.69 -10.10 0.57
C ALA A 214 22.95 -10.39 2.05
N VAL A 215 24.22 -10.57 2.44
CA VAL A 215 24.58 -10.78 3.85
C VAL A 215 24.43 -9.48 4.65
N ALA A 216 24.80 -8.32 4.09
CA ALA A 216 24.57 -7.03 4.73
C ALA A 216 23.07 -6.81 5.04
N GLU A 217 22.20 -7.19 4.11
CA GLU A 217 20.75 -7.14 4.27
C GLU A 217 20.25 -8.14 5.32
N LEU A 218 20.70 -9.41 5.26
CA LEU A 218 20.35 -10.45 6.24
C LEU A 218 20.69 -10.03 7.67
N LEU A 219 21.85 -9.39 7.85
CA LEU A 219 22.40 -9.02 9.16
C LEU A 219 22.05 -7.60 9.60
N ARG A 220 21.40 -6.81 8.74
CA ARG A 220 21.20 -5.36 8.92
C ARG A 220 22.52 -4.64 9.26
N ALA A 221 23.59 -5.03 8.59
CA ALA A 221 24.96 -4.57 8.86
C ALA A 221 25.53 -3.75 7.70
N ARG A 222 26.57 -2.96 7.97
CA ARG A 222 27.32 -2.24 6.94
C ARG A 222 28.50 -3.08 6.46
N ILE A 223 28.80 -3.04 5.17
CA ILE A 223 30.00 -3.64 4.60
C ILE A 223 31.16 -2.67 4.82
N LEU A 224 32.24 -3.15 5.43
CA LEU A 224 33.49 -2.40 5.50
C LEU A 224 34.33 -2.74 4.25
N PRO A 225 34.78 -1.74 3.48
CA PRO A 225 35.66 -1.98 2.35
C PRO A 225 36.98 -2.61 2.84
N GLY A 226 37.42 -3.67 2.16
CA GLY A 226 38.57 -4.47 2.59
C GLY A 226 39.89 -3.68 2.53
N GLN A 227 40.66 -3.72 3.61
CA GLN A 227 42.10 -3.43 3.56
C GLN A 227 42.78 -4.54 2.74
N PRO A 228 43.69 -4.23 1.78
CA PRO A 228 44.35 -5.26 0.98
C PRO A 228 45.16 -6.23 1.85
N ALA A 229 45.11 -7.51 1.49
CA ALA A 229 45.87 -8.57 2.14
C ALA A 229 47.39 -8.27 2.00
N GLY A 230 48.01 -7.79 3.08
CA GLY A 230 49.43 -7.45 3.08
C GLY A 230 49.93 -6.61 4.25
N SER A 231 49.05 -5.95 5.02
CA SER A 231 49.47 -5.35 6.28
C SER A 231 49.56 -6.42 7.36
N ALA A 232 50.79 -6.83 7.66
CA ALA A 232 51.17 -7.65 8.81
C ALA A 232 50.89 -6.88 10.11
N GLU A 233 49.62 -6.79 10.47
CA GLU A 233 49.14 -6.58 11.83
C GLU A 233 47.74 -7.17 11.86
N ALA A 234 47.66 -8.44 12.28
CA ALA A 234 46.40 -9.02 12.66
C ALA A 234 46.02 -8.40 14.02
N PRO A 235 44.98 -7.55 14.13
CA PRO A 235 44.24 -7.57 15.37
C PRO A 235 43.56 -8.94 15.41
N ALA A 236 43.90 -9.69 16.45
CA ALA A 236 43.35 -10.98 16.76
C ALA A 236 41.84 -11.05 16.46
N ALA A 237 41.37 -12.23 16.07
CA ALA A 237 40.06 -12.66 16.50
C ALA A 237 39.93 -12.30 18.00
N ALA A 238 38.95 -11.45 18.35
CA ALA A 238 38.76 -10.78 19.65
C ALA A 238 39.26 -9.31 19.73
N GLY A 239 38.44 -8.41 19.18
CA GLY A 239 38.45 -6.98 19.49
C GLY A 239 37.10 -6.55 20.08
N GLY A 240 36.90 -6.83 21.38
CA GLY A 240 36.03 -6.05 22.27
C GLY A 240 34.55 -6.41 22.40
N ASP A 241 33.75 -6.28 21.34
CA ASP A 241 32.30 -6.09 21.51
C ASP A 241 31.38 -6.95 20.63
N GLY A 242 31.94 -7.80 19.75
CA GLY A 242 31.16 -8.66 18.84
C GLY A 242 30.44 -7.94 17.70
N THR A 243 30.68 -6.65 17.49
CA THR A 243 30.00 -5.81 16.46
C THR A 243 30.61 -5.91 15.07
N VAL A 244 31.71 -6.65 14.92
CA VAL A 244 32.38 -6.93 13.64
C VAL A 244 32.30 -8.42 13.34
N LEU A 245 31.78 -8.78 12.16
CA LEU A 245 31.75 -10.15 11.66
C LEU A 245 32.54 -10.23 10.35
N ARG A 246 33.53 -11.11 10.31
CA ARG A 246 34.34 -11.37 9.11
C ARG A 246 33.96 -12.73 8.55
N ILE A 247 33.56 -12.74 7.27
CA ILE A 247 33.19 -13.97 6.56
C ILE A 247 34.29 -14.27 5.55
N PRO A 248 34.98 -15.41 5.67
CA PRO A 248 35.93 -15.83 4.64
C PRO A 248 35.16 -16.13 3.35
N THR A 249 35.69 -15.68 2.22
CA THR A 249 35.22 -16.12 0.89
C THR A 249 36.39 -16.59 0.06
N ALA A 250 36.17 -17.62 -0.77
CA ALA A 250 37.21 -18.21 -1.61
C ALA A 250 37.70 -17.28 -2.75
N TRP A 251 36.92 -16.29 -3.18
CA TRP A 251 37.19 -15.54 -4.43
C TRP A 251 37.50 -14.06 -4.26
N HIS A 252 36.83 -13.38 -3.33
CA HIS A 252 36.95 -11.93 -3.15
C HIS A 252 37.71 -11.56 -1.87
N GLY A 253 38.30 -12.55 -1.22
CA GLY A 253 38.89 -12.38 0.11
C GLY A 253 37.82 -12.23 1.19
N PRO A 254 38.22 -11.98 2.44
CA PRO A 254 37.30 -11.87 3.55
C PRO A 254 36.41 -10.62 3.43
N ILE A 255 35.10 -10.80 3.52
CA ILE A 255 34.14 -9.70 3.60
C ILE A 255 33.92 -9.37 5.08
N THR A 256 34.02 -8.09 5.44
CA THR A 256 33.85 -7.64 6.82
C THR A 256 32.57 -6.84 6.97
N PHE A 257 31.76 -7.19 7.96
CA PHE A 257 30.50 -6.57 8.30
C PHE A 257 30.60 -5.90 9.66
N TYR A 258 29.97 -4.73 9.80
CA TYR A 258 29.97 -3.94 11.02
C TYR A 258 28.56 -3.48 11.41
N ARG A 259 28.19 -3.70 12.67
CA ARG A 259 26.89 -3.31 13.24
C ARG A 259 27.11 -2.57 14.58
N PRO A 260 27.13 -1.22 14.60
CA PRO A 260 27.52 -0.46 15.77
C PRO A 260 26.56 -0.69 16.95
N GLY A 261 27.10 -1.03 18.12
CA GLY A 261 26.33 -1.18 19.36
C GLY A 261 25.48 -2.44 19.47
N GLU A 262 25.53 -3.35 18.49
CA GLU A 262 24.76 -4.59 18.51
C GLU A 262 25.63 -5.79 18.07
N PRO A 263 26.11 -6.62 19.02
CA PRO A 263 26.94 -7.78 18.70
C PRO A 263 26.22 -8.78 17.79
N PHE A 264 26.97 -9.46 16.93
CA PHE A 264 26.46 -10.58 16.16
C PHE A 264 26.28 -11.80 17.05
N THR A 265 25.10 -12.39 16.99
CA THR A 265 24.81 -13.66 17.66
C THR A 265 25.47 -14.83 16.92
N PRO A 266 25.72 -15.96 17.61
CA PRO A 266 26.20 -17.18 16.95
C PRO A 266 25.28 -17.66 15.82
N ALA A 267 23.97 -17.50 15.98
CA ALA A 267 22.98 -17.90 14.97
C ALA A 267 23.02 -17.01 13.72
N GLU A 268 23.22 -15.69 13.88
CA GLU A 268 23.43 -14.76 12.77
C GLU A 268 24.71 -15.08 12.00
N SER A 269 25.80 -15.31 12.75
CA SER A 269 27.08 -15.71 12.18
C SER A 269 26.94 -17.00 11.38
N ALA A 270 26.28 -18.01 11.92
CA ALA A 270 26.04 -19.29 11.24
C ALA A 270 25.24 -19.11 9.94
N ARG A 271 24.16 -18.32 9.95
CA ARG A 271 23.36 -18.06 8.73
C ARG A 271 24.17 -17.35 7.65
N ALA A 272 24.99 -16.38 8.03
CA ALA A 272 25.83 -15.65 7.10
C ALA A 272 26.88 -16.55 6.44
N HIS A 273 27.50 -17.46 7.22
CA HIS A 273 28.40 -18.48 6.68
C HIS A 273 27.69 -19.45 5.73
N ARG A 274 26.45 -19.86 6.03
CA ARG A 274 25.68 -20.72 5.12
C ARG A 274 25.29 -20.04 3.80
N LEU A 275 25.00 -18.74 3.81
CA LEU A 275 24.81 -17.99 2.55
C LEU A 275 26.11 -17.87 1.75
N ALA A 276 27.24 -17.68 2.42
CA ALA A 276 28.55 -17.66 1.75
C ALA A 276 28.89 -19.03 1.13
N GLU A 277 28.68 -20.12 1.86
CA GLU A 277 28.85 -21.49 1.35
C GLU A 277 27.95 -21.76 0.12
N LEU A 278 26.69 -21.31 0.16
CA LEU A 278 25.78 -21.42 -0.98
C LEU A 278 26.32 -20.66 -2.21
N ALA A 279 26.74 -19.41 -2.03
CA ALA A 279 27.35 -18.62 -3.11
C ALA A 279 28.59 -19.32 -3.67
N GLU A 280 29.44 -19.88 -2.79
CA GLU A 280 30.63 -20.64 -3.14
C GLU A 280 30.33 -21.87 -4.01
N ILE A 281 29.31 -22.65 -3.64
CA ILE A 281 28.87 -23.80 -4.43
C ILE A 281 28.38 -23.36 -5.81
N LEU A 282 27.66 -22.24 -5.87
CA LEU A 282 27.03 -21.79 -7.11
C LEU A 282 28.03 -21.23 -8.12
N ALA A 283 29.01 -20.43 -7.70
CA ALA A 283 30.02 -19.92 -8.64
C ALA A 283 31.15 -20.92 -8.97
N HIS A 284 31.30 -22.02 -8.20
CA HIS A 284 32.13 -23.16 -8.62
C HIS A 284 31.39 -24.17 -9.50
N ARG A 285 30.07 -24.03 -9.71
CA ARG A 285 29.33 -24.92 -10.60
C ARG A 285 29.64 -24.49 -12.05
N PRO A 286 30.30 -25.32 -12.88
CA PRO A 286 30.46 -24.98 -14.30
C PRO A 286 29.06 -24.85 -14.89
N ALA A 287 28.83 -23.77 -15.65
CA ALA A 287 27.59 -23.62 -16.41
C ALA A 287 27.42 -24.87 -17.28
N ALA A 288 26.47 -25.73 -16.90
CA ALA A 288 26.06 -26.82 -17.77
C ALA A 288 25.37 -26.16 -18.97
N LEU A 289 26.06 -26.19 -20.11
CA LEU A 289 25.52 -25.88 -21.44
C LEU A 289 24.34 -26.79 -21.77
#